data_AF-A0A0E9VXL9-F1
#
_entry.id   AF-A0A0E9VXL9-F1
#
_cell.length_a   1.000
_cell.length_b   1.000
_cell.length_c   1.000
_cell.angle_alpha   90.00
_cell.angle_beta   90.00
_cell.angle_gamma   90.00
#
_symmetry.space_group_name_H-M   'P 1'
#
loop_
_entity.id
_entity.type
_entity.pdbx_description
1 polymer ?
#
loop_
_entity_poly.entity_id
_entity_poly.type
_entity_poly.pdbx_seq_one_letter_code
_entity_poly.pdbx_strand_id
1 'polypeptide(L)' 'MVNPNATNFAINIGHEQDIALHVNPRFDAHGDQRTVVCNSYQGGKWCEEVRDSSFPFQLGKEFKVIITFNAQEFQVY' A
#
# COMPACT_ATOMS: atom_id res chain seq x y z
N MET A 1 4.26 7.19 -11.61
CA MET A 1 5.00 6.18 -12.39
C MET A 1 5.74 5.28 -11.42
N VAL A 2 5.72 3.96 -11.61
CA VAL A 2 6.51 3.02 -10.80
C VAL A 2 7.96 3.05 -11.28
N ASN A 3 8.92 3.13 -10.36
CA ASN A 3 10.33 3.00 -10.69
C ASN A 3 10.61 1.61 -11.32
N PRO A 4 11.31 1.53 -12.48
CA PRO A 4 11.59 0.26 -13.16
C PRO A 4 12.34 -0.79 -12.33
N ASN A 5 13.09 -0.37 -11.30
CA ASN A 5 13.91 -1.23 -10.46
C ASN A 5 13.34 -1.40 -9.04
N ALA A 6 12.10 -0.97 -8.80
CA ALA A 6 11.47 -1.12 -7.48
C ALA A 6 11.09 -2.57 -7.21
N THR A 7 11.35 -3.03 -5.98
CA THR A 7 10.79 -4.27 -5.44
C THR A 7 9.41 -4.05 -4.82
N ASN A 8 9.14 -2.84 -4.34
CA ASN A 8 7.85 -2.36 -3.86
C ASN A 8 7.77 -0.83 -3.90
N PHE A 9 6.60 -0.27 -3.63
CA PHE A 9 6.44 1.15 -3.28
C PHE A 9 5.31 1.29 -2.25
N ALA A 10 5.21 2.45 -1.59
CA ALA A 10 4.19 2.68 -0.59
C ALA A 10 3.46 4.01 -0.79
N ILE A 11 2.17 3.99 -0.47
CA ILE A 11 1.34 5.18 -0.29
C ILE A 11 0.92 5.21 1.18
N ASN A 12 1.26 6.28 1.87
CA ASN A 12 0.94 6.47 3.29
C ASN A 12 -0.02 7.64 3.47
N ILE A 13 -1.13 7.41 4.16
CA ILE A 13 -2.04 8.44 4.64
C ILE A 13 -2.03 8.37 6.16
N GLY A 14 -1.73 9.49 6.82
CA GLY A 14 -1.56 9.52 8.25
C GLY A 14 -1.41 10.93 8.80
N HIS A 15 -1.16 11.00 10.10
CA HIS A 15 -0.93 12.23 10.83
C HIS A 15 0.27 12.03 11.75
N GLU A 16 1.26 12.92 11.65
CA GLU A 16 2.51 12.84 12.42
C GLU A 16 3.26 11.51 12.25
N GLN A 17 3.37 10.72 13.31
CA GLN A 17 4.07 9.42 13.31
C GLN A 17 3.13 8.25 13.02
N ASP A 18 1.82 8.45 13.09
CA ASP A 18 0.83 7.40 12.85
C ASP A 18 0.40 7.35 11.38
N ILE A 19 0.27 6.14 10.85
CA ILE A 19 -0.21 5.86 9.49
C ILE A 19 -1.58 5.21 9.61
N ALA A 20 -2.62 5.95 9.22
CA ALA A 20 -3.99 5.45 9.19
C ALA A 20 -4.17 4.43 8.06
N LEU A 21 -3.51 4.63 6.91
CA LEU A 21 -3.50 3.70 5.79
C LEU A 21 -2.11 3.64 5.14
N HIS A 22 -1.52 2.46 5.15
CA HIS A 22 -0.32 2.10 4.39
C HIS A 22 -0.75 1.15 3.28
N VAL A 23 -0.63 1.55 2.02
CA VAL A 23 -0.82 0.68 0.86
C VAL A 23 0.55 0.36 0.27
N ASN A 24 0.94 -0.90 0.25
CA ASN A 24 2.25 -1.35 -0.20
C ASN A 24 2.13 -2.42 -1.28
N PRO A 25 2.07 -2.02 -2.57
CA PRO A 25 2.24 -2.95 -3.67
C PRO A 25 3.67 -3.50 -3.70
N ARG A 26 3.80 -4.80 -3.43
CA ARG A 26 5.04 -5.57 -3.43
C ARG A 26 5.13 -6.34 -4.75
N PHE A 27 6.08 -5.98 -5.61
CA PHE A 27 6.39 -6.75 -6.82
C PHE A 27 7.10 -8.05 -6.44
N ASP A 28 8.14 -7.93 -5.61
CA ASP A 28 8.89 -9.02 -5.00
C ASP A 28 9.59 -8.48 -3.74
N ALA A 29 8.92 -8.51 -2.60
CA ALA A 29 9.43 -7.93 -1.36
C ALA A 29 8.83 -8.61 -0.12
N HIS A 30 9.64 -8.76 0.93
CA HIS A 30 9.20 -9.32 2.22
C HIS A 30 8.56 -10.71 2.15
N GLY A 31 8.90 -11.50 1.11
CA GLY A 31 8.33 -12.82 0.86
C GLY A 31 7.02 -12.81 0.07
N ASP A 32 6.48 -11.63 -0.25
CA ASP A 32 5.31 -11.47 -1.12
C ASP A 32 5.73 -11.22 -2.57
N GLN A 33 5.04 -11.89 -3.51
CA GLN A 33 5.20 -11.67 -4.95
C GLN A 33 3.89 -11.19 -5.55
N ARG A 34 3.93 -10.00 -6.18
CA ARG A 34 2.77 -9.34 -6.80
C ARG A 34 1.54 -9.29 -5.86
N THR A 35 1.75 -8.76 -4.65
CA THR A 35 0.71 -8.63 -3.62
C THR A 35 0.58 -7.18 -3.21
N VAL A 36 -0.64 -6.68 -3.05
CA VAL A 36 -0.89 -5.40 -2.38
C VAL A 36 -1.10 -5.69 -0.90
N VAL A 37 -0.29 -5.07 -0.05
CA VAL A 37 -0.41 -5.20 1.41
C VAL A 37 -0.91 -3.88 1.99
N CYS A 38 -2.02 -3.93 2.69
CA CYS A 38 -2.60 -2.81 3.43
C CYS A 38 -2.35 -3.01 4.93
N ASN A 39 -1.98 -1.94 5.63
CA ASN A 39 -1.83 -1.95 7.09
C ASN A 39 -2.06 -0.54 7.67
N SER A 40 -2.04 -0.43 8.99
CA SER A 40 -1.90 0.82 9.73
C SER A 40 -0.67 0.75 10.65
N TYR A 41 -0.13 1.90 11.00
CA TYR A 41 0.94 2.04 11.98
C TYR A 41 0.48 2.98 13.08
N GLN A 42 0.38 2.49 14.31
CA GLN A 42 -0.19 3.23 15.44
C GLN A 42 0.70 3.06 16.68
N GLY A 43 1.05 4.17 17.32
CA GLY A 43 1.82 4.15 18.57
C GLY A 43 3.16 3.43 18.44
N GLY A 44 3.82 3.58 17.28
CA GLY A 44 5.13 2.99 17.03
C GLY A 44 5.12 1.53 16.53
N LYS A 45 3.97 0.97 16.17
CA LYS A 45 3.83 -0.44 15.78
C LYS A 45 2.94 -0.63 14.56
N TRP A 46 3.30 -1.59 13.72
CA TRP A 46 2.44 -2.09 12.65
C TRP A 46 1.29 -2.90 13.24
N CYS A 47 0.09 -2.73 12.69
CA CYS A 47 -1.09 -3.48 13.03
C CYS A 47 -1.21 -4.74 12.14
N GLU A 48 -2.41 -5.31 12.05
CA GLU A 48 -2.68 -6.48 11.21
C GLU A 48 -2.62 -6.14 9.72
N GLU A 49 -1.86 -6.92 8.96
CA GLU A 49 -1.76 -6.77 7.50
C GLU A 49 -2.95 -7.42 6.79
N VAL A 50 -3.55 -6.68 5.85
CA VAL A 50 -4.50 -7.20 4.87
C VAL A 50 -3.79 -7.39 3.54
N ARG A 51 -3.91 -8.55 2.91
CA ARG A 51 -3.26 -8.88 1.64
C ARG A 51 -4.29 -9.05 0.53
N ASP A 52 -4.07 -8.40 -0.60
CA ASP A 52 -4.84 -8.57 -1.83
C ASP A 52 -3.92 -9.05 -2.97
N SER A 53 -4.33 -10.13 -3.64
CA SER A 53 -3.64 -10.69 -4.81
C SER A 53 -3.93 -9.92 -6.11
N SER A 54 -4.89 -9.00 -6.11
CA SER A 54 -5.15 -8.10 -7.22
C SER A 54 -3.98 -7.11 -7.36
N PHE A 55 -3.21 -7.25 -8.44
CA PHE A 55 -1.98 -6.49 -8.63
C PHE A 55 -1.92 -5.80 -10.01
N PRO A 56 -2.54 -4.60 -10.15
CA PRO A 56 -2.61 -3.86 -11.41
C PRO A 56 -1.39 -2.98 -11.70
N PHE A 57 -0.27 -3.17 -10.99
CA PHE A 57 0.93 -2.34 -11.15
C PHE A 57 1.97 -2.97 -12.09
N GLN A 58 2.68 -2.12 -12.83
CA GLN A 58 3.75 -2.51 -13.74
C GLN A 58 4.95 -1.58 -13.57
N LEU A 59 6.15 -2.17 -13.55
CA LEU A 59 7.42 -1.44 -13.46
C LEU A 59 7.59 -0.51 -14.66
N GLY A 60 8.04 0.73 -14.42
CA GLY A 60 8.24 1.74 -15.46
C GLY A 60 6.96 2.29 -16.08
N LYS A 61 5.78 1.96 -15.53
CA LYS A 61 4.48 2.46 -16.03
C LYS A 61 3.86 3.47 -15.08
N GLU A 62 3.06 4.36 -15.65
CA GLU A 62 2.16 5.21 -14.88
C GLU A 62 1.01 4.39 -14.30
N PHE A 63 0.50 4.86 -13.19
CA PHE A 63 -0.66 4.28 -12.53
C PHE A 63 -1.46 5.41 -11.87
N LYS A 64 -2.73 5.15 -11.62
CA LYS A 64 -3.63 6.01 -10.86
C LYS A 64 -4.18 5.19 -9.71
N VAL A 65 -4.22 5.79 -8.53
CA VAL A 65 -4.93 5.25 -7.37
C VAL A 65 -5.94 6.29 -6.93
N ILE A 66 -7.16 5.87 -6.65
CA ILE A 66 -8.17 6.70 -6.01
C ILE A 66 -8.38 6.14 -4.61
N ILE A 67 -8.16 6.98 -3.61
CA ILE A 67 -8.40 6.62 -2.22
C ILE A 67 -9.56 7.47 -1.73
N THR A 68 -10.64 6.82 -1.35
CA THR A 68 -11.79 7.44 -0.67
C THR A 68 -11.88 6.88 0.74
N PHE A 69 -12.59 7.57 1.62
CA PHE A 69 -12.83 7.09 2.97
C PHE A 69 -14.21 7.54 3.46
N ASN A 70 -14.76 6.77 4.37
CA ASN A 70 -15.94 7.11 5.14
C ASN A 70 -15.61 7.01 6.64
N ALA A 71 -16.63 7.00 7.51
CA ALA A 71 -16.42 6.93 8.95
C ALA A 71 -15.92 5.55 9.43
N GLN A 72 -15.96 4.52 8.58
CA GLN A 72 -15.64 3.13 8.92
C GLN A 72 -14.36 2.63 8.25
N GLU A 73 -14.14 2.98 6.99
CA GLU A 73 -13.09 2.36 6.17
C GLU A 73 -12.50 3.30 5.12
N PHE A 74 -11.31 2.92 4.65
CA PHE A 74 -10.73 3.39 3.41
C PHE A 74 -11.12 2.44 2.27
N GLN A 75 -11.36 3.01 1.09
CA GLN A 75 -11.59 2.28 -0.14
C GLN A 75 -10.51 2.67 -1.16
N VAL A 76 -9.85 1.68 -1.74
CA VAL A 76 -8.73 1.86 -2.67
C VAL A 76 -9.13 1.29 -4.03
N TYR A 77 -9.09 2.14 -5.05
CA TYR A 77 -9.44 1.82 -6.44
C TYR A 77 -8.28 2.11 -7.40
#